data_AF-A0A5J4TQF4-F1
#
_entry.id   AF-A0A5J4TQF4-F1
#
_cell.length_a   1.000
_cell.length_b   1.000
_cell.length_c   1.000
_cell.angle_alpha   90.00
_cell.angle_beta   90.00
_cell.angle_gamma   90.00
#
_symmetry.space_group_name_H-M   'P 1'
#
loop_
_entity.id
_entity.type
_entity.pdbx_description
1 polymer ?
#
loop_
_entity_poly.entity_id
_entity_poly.type
_entity_poly.pdbx_seq_one_letter_code
_entity_poly.pdbx_strand_id
1 'polypeptide(L)'
;TKSRVSDAIKLFLQYHDINPSQRLNKANKQLLEQYKGFNQVTDLEKYQQIFKLNVITYTCDEVKQKTNRSDVEQFNKFEEHIIDKDYQTVNVLLVPLSLVEEIHAMYISDIDKVINGKLCPNNCQMIFNTKNQHYKRDLARHLKYCQGIETAKQVKLDHLPKPYYPHISNNKLLQKLVATDQSDLLTPTLNYITFDFETVENIVNEGNIIAQLEPLSIASAATINDQVTTLYFDLRNGTDFIEQWISQLFEVAIKVNEANQSNIPDVTIEDKHQHQHGVMSYKPQVSVIGFNSKKFDMNLLLKHLIKNKTKIQYMGSTTQAKQTVVSHQDYDFDLRFIDILSFIPPNNTLKQFVEKFGTKDGSIQSTIISGMQHV
;
A
#
# COMPACT_ATOMS: atom_id res chain seq x y z
N THR A 1 -25.28 20.51 -28.36
CA THR A 1 -24.65 19.79 -27.23
C THR A 1 -23.32 19.25 -27.69
N LYS A 2 -22.20 19.72 -27.13
CA LYS A 2 -20.89 19.10 -27.40
C LYS A 2 -20.92 17.69 -26.83
N SER A 3 -20.48 16.69 -27.61
CA SER A 3 -20.44 15.29 -27.17
C SER A 3 -19.39 15.12 -26.08
N ARG A 4 -19.67 14.34 -25.03
CA ARG A 4 -18.71 13.97 -23.97
C ARG A 4 -17.38 13.46 -24.54
N VAL A 5 -17.44 12.76 -25.68
CA VAL A 5 -16.27 12.26 -26.41
C VAL A 5 -15.41 13.41 -26.94
N SER A 6 -16.03 14.46 -27.49
CA SER A 6 -15.30 15.63 -27.99
C SER A 6 -14.60 16.41 -26.89
N ASP A 7 -15.18 16.45 -25.69
CA ASP A 7 -14.56 17.13 -24.55
C ASP A 7 -13.42 16.29 -23.96
N ALA A 8 -13.60 14.96 -23.88
CA ALA A 8 -12.53 14.03 -23.49
C ALA A 8 -11.29 14.14 -24.40
N ILE A 9 -11.49 14.20 -25.73
CA ILE A 9 -10.40 14.39 -26.69
C ILE A 9 -9.63 15.69 -26.43
N LYS A 10 -10.32 16.79 -26.10
CA LYS A 10 -9.64 18.07 -25.82
C LYS A 10 -8.80 18.01 -24.55
N LEU A 11 -9.34 17.38 -23.50
CA LEU A 11 -8.61 17.19 -22.25
C LEU A 11 -7.39 16.29 -22.46
N PHE A 12 -7.53 15.21 -23.24
CA PHE A 12 -6.40 14.35 -23.62
C PHE A 12 -5.30 15.13 -24.35
N LEU A 13 -5.66 15.94 -25.37
CA LEU A 13 -4.69 16.77 -26.07
C LEU A 13 -4.01 17.78 -25.15
N GLN A 14 -4.77 18.44 -24.26
CA GLN A 14 -4.22 19.38 -23.29
C GLN A 14 -3.23 18.70 -22.32
N TYR A 15 -3.50 17.47 -21.88
CA TYR A 15 -2.60 16.70 -21.00
C TYR A 15 -1.26 16.37 -21.67
N HIS A 16 -1.27 16.21 -23.00
CA HIS A 16 -0.08 15.99 -23.83
C HIS A 16 0.51 17.30 -24.40
N ASP A 17 0.16 18.46 -23.84
CA ASP A 17 0.67 19.77 -24.25
C ASP A 17 0.37 20.12 -25.73
N ILE A 18 -0.69 19.52 -26.29
CA ILE A 18 -1.16 19.76 -27.67
C ILE A 18 -2.34 20.72 -27.65
N ASN A 19 -2.33 21.72 -28.55
CA ASN A 19 -3.38 22.72 -28.63
C ASN A 19 -4.76 22.08 -28.94
N PRO A 20 -5.75 22.19 -28.03
CA PRO A 20 -7.05 21.51 -28.14
C PRO A 20 -8.01 22.14 -29.17
N SER A 21 -7.60 23.22 -29.84
CA SER A 21 -8.41 23.92 -30.85
C SER A 21 -8.51 23.19 -32.20
N GLN A 22 -7.72 22.14 -32.43
CA GLN A 22 -7.68 21.40 -33.69
C GLN A 22 -8.45 20.06 -33.61
N ARG A 23 -9.14 19.68 -34.71
CA ARG A 23 -9.64 18.30 -34.88
C ARG A 23 -8.46 17.32 -34.77
N LEU A 24 -8.70 16.10 -34.28
CA LEU A 24 -7.71 15.01 -34.26
C LEU A 24 -7.08 14.85 -35.65
N ASN A 25 -5.86 15.36 -35.81
CA ASN A 25 -5.05 15.13 -37.00
C ASN A 25 -4.51 13.69 -36.98
N LYS A 26 -3.84 13.26 -38.06
CA LYS A 26 -3.35 11.87 -38.19
C LYS A 26 -2.38 11.49 -37.05
N ALA A 27 -1.51 12.42 -36.64
CA ALA A 27 -0.55 12.21 -35.56
C ALA A 27 -1.23 12.05 -34.19
N ASN A 28 -2.23 12.88 -33.88
CA ASN A 28 -2.94 12.83 -32.60
C ASN A 28 -3.83 11.58 -32.48
N LYS A 29 -4.31 11.03 -33.60
CA LYS A 29 -5.00 9.72 -33.60
C LYS A 29 -4.04 8.59 -33.26
N GLN A 30 -2.85 8.60 -33.85
CA GLN A 30 -1.80 7.62 -33.53
C GLN A 30 -1.38 7.71 -32.05
N LEU A 31 -1.27 8.92 -31.49
CA LEU A 31 -1.02 9.11 -30.06
C LEU A 31 -2.09 8.45 -29.18
N LEU A 32 -3.37 8.62 -29.51
CA LEU A 32 -4.47 7.99 -28.77
C LEU A 32 -4.47 6.46 -28.92
N GLU A 33 -4.19 5.95 -30.12
CA GLU A 33 -4.09 4.50 -30.40
C GLU A 33 -2.91 3.84 -29.68
N GLN A 34 -1.83 4.58 -29.44
CA GLN A 34 -0.63 4.12 -28.73
C GLN A 34 -0.67 4.39 -27.21
N TYR A 35 -1.72 5.02 -26.71
CA TYR A 35 -1.82 5.38 -25.30
C TYR A 35 -1.95 4.11 -24.44
N LYS A 36 -0.88 3.77 -23.71
CA LYS A 36 -0.78 2.56 -22.86
C LYS A 36 -1.58 2.64 -21.55
N GLY A 37 -2.31 3.72 -21.30
CA GLY A 37 -3.05 3.94 -20.07
C GLY A 37 -2.41 4.98 -19.15
N PHE A 38 -3.03 5.19 -17.98
CA PHE A 38 -2.64 6.20 -17.00
C PHE A 38 -1.83 5.58 -15.87
N ASN A 39 -0.61 6.07 -15.65
CA ASN A 39 0.24 5.62 -14.55
C ASN A 39 0.08 6.56 -13.35
N GLN A 40 -0.59 6.11 -12.30
CA GLN A 40 -0.88 6.91 -11.11
C GLN A 40 0.36 7.53 -10.45
N VAL A 41 1.55 6.99 -10.68
CA VAL A 41 2.77 7.40 -9.95
C VAL A 41 3.51 8.50 -10.69
N THR A 42 3.56 8.39 -12.02
CA THR A 42 4.25 9.35 -12.88
C THR A 42 3.32 10.44 -13.38
N ASP A 43 2.04 10.11 -13.59
CA ASP A 43 1.12 10.96 -14.33
C ASP A 43 0.22 11.78 -13.41
N LEU A 44 -0.07 11.29 -12.20
CA LEU A 44 -1.05 11.90 -11.31
C LEU A 44 -0.70 13.33 -10.94
N GLU A 45 0.54 13.60 -10.53
CA GLU A 45 0.93 14.96 -10.15
C GLU A 45 0.81 15.94 -11.33
N LYS A 46 1.32 15.56 -12.51
CA LYS A 46 1.17 16.34 -13.75
C LYS A 46 -0.31 16.60 -14.06
N TYR A 47 -1.13 15.55 -14.00
CA TYR A 47 -2.56 15.62 -14.29
C TYR A 47 -3.28 16.58 -13.32
N GLN A 48 -3.01 16.46 -12.02
CA GLN A 48 -3.60 17.30 -10.98
C GLN A 48 -3.24 18.78 -11.14
N GLN A 49 -1.99 19.08 -11.50
CA GLN A 49 -1.53 20.45 -11.77
C GLN A 49 -2.20 21.04 -13.03
N ILE A 50 -2.23 20.29 -14.13
CA ILE A 50 -2.81 20.75 -15.41
C ILE A 50 -4.30 21.08 -15.26
N PHE A 51 -5.04 20.21 -14.58
CA PHE A 51 -6.50 20.35 -14.45
C PHE A 51 -6.96 21.01 -13.16
N LYS A 52 -6.02 21.39 -12.28
CA LYS A 52 -6.29 21.99 -10.96
C LYS A 52 -7.24 21.13 -10.11
N LEU A 53 -6.89 19.85 -9.98
CA LEU A 53 -7.67 18.84 -9.27
C LEU A 53 -6.93 18.24 -8.08
N ASN A 54 -7.64 18.01 -6.99
CA ASN A 54 -7.25 17.09 -5.93
C ASN A 54 -7.94 15.75 -6.15
N VAL A 55 -7.26 14.63 -5.89
CA VAL A 55 -7.82 13.29 -6.15
C VAL A 55 -7.88 12.48 -4.85
N ILE A 56 -9.07 11.98 -4.53
CA ILE A 56 -9.29 10.99 -3.48
C ILE A 56 -9.70 9.69 -4.14
N THR A 57 -8.91 8.65 -3.91
CA THR A 57 -9.09 7.33 -4.50
C THR A 57 -9.74 6.39 -3.49
N TYR A 58 -10.69 5.59 -3.95
CA TYR A 58 -11.40 4.58 -3.19
C TYR A 58 -11.23 3.21 -3.86
N THR A 59 -11.30 2.16 -3.07
CA THR A 59 -11.35 0.75 -3.52
C THR A 59 -12.52 0.04 -2.84
N CYS A 60 -12.97 -1.06 -3.45
CA CYS A 60 -13.98 -1.94 -2.84
C CYS A 60 -13.27 -2.99 -1.97
N ASP A 61 -13.58 -3.04 -0.67
CA ASP A 61 -13.22 -4.19 0.17
C ASP A 61 -14.20 -5.33 -0.16
N GLU A 62 -13.83 -6.21 -1.10
CA GLU A 62 -14.62 -7.41 -1.42
C GLU A 62 -14.71 -8.41 -0.24
N VAL A 63 -13.87 -8.25 0.78
CA VAL A 63 -13.63 -9.25 1.85
C VAL A 63 -14.83 -9.42 2.80
N LYS A 64 -15.83 -8.55 2.75
CA LYS A 64 -17.15 -8.93 3.28
C LYS A 64 -17.86 -9.74 2.21
N GLN A 65 -17.44 -11.00 2.06
CA GLN A 65 -18.31 -12.01 1.46
C GLN A 65 -19.68 -11.83 2.11
N LYS A 66 -20.72 -11.68 1.29
CA LYS A 66 -22.10 -11.53 1.72
C LYS A 66 -22.52 -12.79 2.49
N THR A 67 -22.16 -12.87 3.76
CA THR A 67 -22.61 -13.94 4.67
C THR A 67 -24.11 -13.80 4.91
N ASN A 68 -24.64 -12.58 4.81
CA ASN A 68 -26.06 -12.26 4.86
C ASN A 68 -26.46 -11.29 3.74
N ARG A 69 -27.74 -11.32 3.33
CA ARG A 69 -28.34 -10.35 2.39
C ARG A 69 -28.25 -8.89 2.86
N SER A 70 -27.89 -8.65 4.12
CA SER A 70 -27.71 -7.33 4.74
C SER A 70 -26.27 -6.80 4.67
N ASP A 71 -25.31 -7.60 4.22
CA ASP A 71 -23.91 -7.18 4.13
C ASP A 71 -23.75 -6.24 2.92
N VAL A 72 -23.44 -4.99 3.21
CA VAL A 72 -23.23 -3.94 2.20
C VAL A 72 -21.76 -3.94 1.80
N GLU A 73 -21.49 -3.89 0.49
CA GLU A 73 -20.15 -3.65 -0.05
C GLU A 73 -19.56 -2.41 0.60
N GLN A 74 -18.39 -2.54 1.23
CA GLN A 74 -17.74 -1.44 1.92
C GLN A 74 -16.67 -0.85 1.01
N PHE A 75 -16.87 0.41 0.64
CA PHE A 75 -15.88 1.18 -0.08
C PHE A 75 -15.00 1.91 0.92
N ASN A 76 -13.71 1.68 0.81
CA ASN A 76 -12.73 2.34 1.66
C ASN A 76 -11.96 3.37 0.86
N LYS A 77 -11.66 4.48 1.52
CA LYS A 77 -10.69 5.44 1.01
C LYS A 77 -9.35 4.73 0.96
N PHE A 78 -8.81 4.62 -0.25
CA PHE A 78 -7.53 4.02 -0.53
C PHE A 78 -6.43 5.07 -0.36
N GLU A 79 -6.56 6.22 -1.02
CA GLU A 79 -5.54 7.27 -1.05
C GLU A 79 -6.13 8.67 -1.18
N GLU A 80 -5.34 9.69 -0.85
CA GLU A 80 -5.66 11.10 -1.07
C GLU A 80 -4.40 11.88 -1.46
N HIS A 81 -4.52 12.58 -2.59
CA HIS A 81 -3.48 13.46 -3.13
C HIS A 81 -4.05 14.88 -3.21
N ILE A 82 -3.66 15.71 -2.25
CA ILE A 82 -4.02 17.14 -2.22
C ILE A 82 -2.78 17.95 -2.61
N ILE A 83 -2.84 18.63 -3.76
CA ILE A 83 -1.77 19.53 -4.20
C ILE A 83 -2.01 20.94 -3.65
N ASP A 84 -3.25 21.41 -3.71
CA ASP A 84 -3.63 22.77 -3.33
C ASP A 84 -5.04 22.75 -2.73
N LYS A 85 -5.28 23.45 -1.61
CA LYS A 85 -6.60 23.51 -0.96
C LYS A 85 -7.66 24.17 -1.85
N ASP A 86 -7.25 25.01 -2.79
CA ASP A 86 -8.14 25.72 -3.71
C ASP A 86 -8.52 24.88 -4.94
N TYR A 87 -7.87 23.73 -5.15
CA TYR A 87 -8.18 22.84 -6.26
C TYR A 87 -9.47 22.05 -6.03
N GLN A 88 -10.20 21.79 -7.11
CA GLN A 88 -11.43 21.00 -7.02
C GLN A 88 -11.09 19.56 -6.63
N THR A 89 -11.71 19.06 -5.56
CA THR A 89 -11.52 17.67 -5.13
C THR A 89 -12.47 16.74 -5.87
N VAL A 90 -11.92 15.71 -6.51
CA VAL A 90 -12.66 14.64 -7.19
C VAL A 90 -12.45 13.31 -6.47
N ASN A 91 -13.52 12.52 -6.42
CA ASN A 91 -13.50 11.19 -5.83
C ASN A 91 -13.51 10.16 -6.96
N VAL A 92 -12.60 9.19 -6.91
CA VAL A 92 -12.41 8.16 -7.93
C VAL A 92 -12.46 6.78 -7.28
N LEU A 93 -13.19 5.85 -7.88
CA LEU A 93 -13.22 4.44 -7.50
C LEU A 93 -12.33 3.64 -8.45
N LEU A 94 -11.39 2.87 -7.93
CA LEU A 94 -10.66 1.87 -8.69
C LEU A 94 -11.45 0.57 -8.74
N VAL A 95 -11.69 0.07 -9.95
CA VAL A 95 -12.45 -1.16 -10.21
C VAL A 95 -11.58 -2.11 -11.04
N PRO A 96 -11.11 -3.24 -10.47
CA PRO A 96 -10.53 -4.30 -11.27
C PRO A 96 -11.63 -4.99 -12.06
N LEU A 97 -11.46 -5.13 -13.39
CA LEU A 97 -12.40 -5.89 -14.21
C LEU A 97 -11.88 -7.33 -14.38
N SER A 98 -12.71 -8.33 -14.08
CA SER A 98 -12.29 -9.75 -14.13
C SER A 98 -11.92 -10.26 -15.53
N LEU A 99 -12.26 -9.52 -16.59
CA LEU A 99 -12.09 -9.92 -18.00
C LEU A 99 -10.94 -9.17 -18.71
N VAL A 100 -10.33 -8.17 -18.08
CA VAL A 100 -9.26 -7.34 -18.66
C VAL A 100 -8.19 -7.12 -17.59
N GLU A 101 -6.91 -7.22 -17.94
CA GLU A 101 -5.79 -7.00 -17.00
C GLU A 101 -5.56 -5.52 -16.63
N GLU A 102 -6.64 -4.75 -16.57
CA GLU A 102 -6.62 -3.29 -16.39
C GLU A 102 -7.51 -2.87 -15.23
N ILE A 103 -6.99 -1.93 -14.43
CA ILE A 103 -7.76 -1.27 -13.37
C ILE A 103 -8.45 -0.05 -13.98
N HIS A 104 -9.77 -0.02 -13.88
CA HIS A 104 -10.56 1.10 -14.36
C HIS A 104 -10.77 2.13 -13.25
N ALA A 105 -10.63 3.41 -13.60
CA ALA A 105 -10.95 4.52 -12.73
C ALA A 105 -12.36 5.05 -13.04
N MET A 106 -13.26 5.02 -12.06
CA MET A 106 -14.63 5.53 -12.18
C MET A 106 -14.81 6.80 -11.36
N TYR A 107 -15.37 7.85 -11.97
CA TYR A 107 -15.73 9.06 -11.24
C TYR A 107 -16.91 8.80 -10.30
N ILE A 108 -16.76 9.18 -9.03
CA ILE A 108 -17.80 9.08 -8.01
C ILE A 108 -18.56 10.41 -7.96
N SER A 109 -19.79 10.42 -8.48
CA SER A 109 -20.66 11.62 -8.45
C SER A 109 -21.26 11.90 -7.07
N ASP A 110 -21.42 10.87 -6.25
CA ASP A 110 -22.08 10.95 -4.94
C ASP A 110 -21.40 9.96 -3.99
N ILE A 111 -20.39 10.47 -3.26
CA ILE A 111 -19.55 9.64 -2.39
C ILE A 111 -20.33 9.08 -1.20
N ASP A 112 -21.31 9.83 -0.69
CA ASP A 112 -22.14 9.43 0.43
C ASP A 112 -22.95 8.17 0.09
N LYS A 113 -23.44 8.06 -1.15
CA LYS A 113 -24.11 6.83 -1.63
C LYS A 113 -23.15 5.65 -1.75
N VAL A 114 -21.95 5.87 -2.26
CA VAL A 114 -20.94 4.80 -2.45
C VAL A 114 -20.55 4.21 -1.10
N ILE A 115 -20.17 5.03 -0.13
CA ILE A 115 -19.76 4.54 1.21
C ILE A 115 -20.95 4.17 2.11
N ASN A 116 -22.19 4.29 1.63
CA ASN A 116 -23.43 4.09 2.38
C ASN A 116 -23.41 4.82 3.74
N GLY A 117 -22.95 6.07 3.72
CA GLY A 117 -22.68 6.89 4.89
C GLY A 117 -22.47 8.35 4.49
N LYS A 118 -22.09 9.20 5.43
CA LYS A 118 -21.78 10.60 5.14
C LYS A 118 -20.37 10.92 5.62
N LEU A 119 -19.52 11.39 4.72
CA LEU A 119 -18.20 11.86 5.10
C LEU A 119 -18.30 13.13 5.94
N CYS A 120 -17.36 13.30 6.86
CA CYS A 120 -17.19 14.56 7.56
C CYS A 120 -16.99 15.71 6.55
N PRO A 121 -17.79 16.79 6.60
CA PRO A 121 -17.65 17.95 5.73
C PRO A 121 -16.27 18.62 5.79
N ASN A 122 -15.57 18.51 6.93
CA ASN A 122 -14.23 19.06 7.10
C ASN A 122 -13.13 18.13 6.52
N ASN A 123 -13.51 17.01 5.86
CA ASN A 123 -12.63 16.02 5.25
C ASN A 123 -11.58 15.42 6.21
N CYS A 124 -11.93 15.21 7.48
CA CYS A 124 -11.06 14.53 8.46
C CYS A 124 -11.16 12.98 8.40
N GLN A 125 -11.69 12.44 7.31
CA GLN A 125 -11.78 11.00 7.03
C GLN A 125 -12.74 10.19 7.94
N MET A 126 -13.58 10.84 8.76
CA MET A 126 -14.63 10.17 9.53
C MET A 126 -15.88 9.94 8.68
N ILE A 127 -16.40 8.71 8.68
CA ILE A 127 -17.65 8.32 8.01
C ILE A 127 -18.75 8.13 9.05
N PHE A 128 -19.90 8.74 8.82
CA PHE A 128 -21.07 8.64 9.67
C PHE A 128 -22.14 7.80 9.01
N ASN A 129 -22.63 6.76 9.68
CA ASN A 129 -23.78 6.00 9.19
C ASN A 129 -25.05 6.86 9.30
N THR A 130 -25.61 7.26 8.17
CA THR A 130 -26.82 8.10 8.10
C THR A 130 -28.08 7.39 8.58
N LYS A 131 -28.08 6.05 8.61
CA LYS A 131 -29.18 5.23 9.13
C LYS A 131 -29.18 5.11 10.66
N ASN A 132 -28.12 5.55 11.33
CA ASN A 132 -28.06 5.53 12.78
C ASN A 132 -28.99 6.60 13.38
N GLN A 133 -29.86 6.22 14.31
CA GLN A 133 -30.75 7.14 15.04
C GLN A 133 -30.03 8.30 15.73
N HIS A 134 -28.74 8.12 16.06
CA HIS A 134 -27.90 9.13 16.70
C HIS A 134 -27.02 9.92 15.74
N TYR A 135 -27.15 9.70 14.42
CA TYR A 135 -26.35 10.35 13.37
C TYR A 135 -26.17 11.86 13.59
N LYS A 136 -27.27 12.60 13.82
CA LYS A 136 -27.22 14.07 14.01
C LYS A 136 -26.39 14.47 15.22
N ARG A 137 -26.55 13.76 16.35
CA ARG A 137 -25.82 14.02 17.59
C ARG A 137 -24.33 13.73 17.41
N ASP A 138 -24.01 12.60 16.79
CA ASP A 138 -22.64 12.12 16.64
C ASP A 138 -21.87 12.98 15.65
N LEU A 139 -22.50 13.39 14.54
CA LEU A 139 -21.93 14.35 13.60
C LEU A 139 -21.71 15.73 14.26
N ALA A 140 -22.69 16.26 15.00
CA ALA A 140 -22.54 17.55 15.68
C ALA A 140 -21.44 17.53 16.75
N ARG A 141 -21.36 16.44 17.53
CA ARG A 141 -20.28 16.22 18.51
C ARG A 141 -18.92 16.20 17.83
N HIS A 142 -18.82 15.49 16.70
CA HIS A 142 -17.59 15.42 15.94
C HIS A 142 -17.18 16.78 15.36
N LEU A 143 -18.11 17.49 14.70
CA LEU A 143 -17.85 18.80 14.09
C LEU A 143 -17.40 19.85 15.10
N LYS A 144 -17.81 19.74 16.37
CA LYS A 144 -17.35 20.63 17.45
C LYS A 144 -15.83 20.59 17.65
N TYR A 145 -15.19 19.44 17.41
CA TYR A 145 -13.76 19.24 17.64
C TYR A 145 -12.97 19.00 16.35
N CYS A 146 -13.64 18.90 15.21
CA CYS A 146 -13.02 18.56 13.94
C CYS A 146 -12.40 19.79 13.27
N GLN A 147 -11.07 19.82 13.19
CA GLN A 147 -10.28 20.89 12.55
C GLN A 147 -10.05 20.67 11.04
N GLY A 148 -10.59 19.59 10.47
CA GLY A 148 -10.45 19.24 9.06
C GLY A 148 -9.06 18.76 8.63
N ILE A 149 -8.67 19.02 7.37
CA ILE A 149 -7.35 18.64 6.79
C ILE A 149 -6.18 19.37 7.48
N GLU A 150 -6.45 20.47 8.21
CA GLU A 150 -5.48 21.15 9.06
C GLU A 150 -5.10 20.28 10.26
N THR A 151 -4.38 19.24 9.95
CA THR A 151 -3.40 18.68 10.84
C THR A 151 -2.19 19.61 10.87
N ALA A 152 -2.36 20.78 11.49
CA ALA A 152 -1.54 20.95 12.68
C ALA A 152 -1.98 19.82 13.63
N LYS A 153 -1.55 18.59 13.35
CA LYS A 153 -1.38 17.59 14.38
C LYS A 153 -0.39 18.31 15.28
N GLN A 154 -0.90 19.07 16.25
CA GLN A 154 -0.19 19.17 17.49
C GLN A 154 -0.07 17.72 17.88
N VAL A 155 1.07 17.15 17.51
CA VAL A 155 1.49 15.87 17.99
C VAL A 155 1.39 16.10 19.48
N LYS A 156 0.36 15.54 20.09
CA LYS A 156 0.33 15.39 21.53
C LYS A 156 1.43 14.37 21.74
N LEU A 157 2.65 14.88 21.78
CA LEU A 157 3.79 14.12 22.21
C LEU A 157 3.34 13.62 23.57
N ASP A 158 3.39 12.30 23.74
CA ASP A 158 3.35 11.79 25.09
C ASP A 158 4.32 12.66 25.91
N HIS A 159 3.94 13.02 27.14
CA HIS A 159 4.79 13.88 27.99
C HIS A 159 6.22 13.33 28.13
N LEU A 160 6.40 12.05 27.81
CA LEU A 160 7.67 11.38 27.60
C LEU A 160 7.82 11.03 26.11
N PRO A 161 8.97 11.32 25.47
CA PRO A 161 9.24 10.85 24.12
C PRO A 161 9.21 9.32 24.10
N LYS A 162 8.14 8.73 23.56
CA LYS A 162 8.09 7.29 23.30
C LYS A 162 8.86 7.01 22.00
N PRO A 163 9.89 6.18 22.03
CA PRO A 163 10.50 5.70 20.81
C PRO A 163 9.45 4.95 19.96
N TYR A 164 9.39 5.28 18.67
CA TYR A 164 8.42 4.71 17.74
C TYR A 164 8.82 3.28 17.37
N TYR A 165 8.16 2.31 18.01
CA TYR A 165 8.32 0.89 17.74
C TYR A 165 6.97 0.28 17.33
N PRO A 166 6.52 0.47 16.08
CA PRO A 166 5.20 0.01 15.62
C PRO A 166 5.01 -1.51 15.79
N HIS A 167 6.11 -2.27 15.75
CA HIS A 167 6.11 -3.70 16.02
C HIS A 167 5.78 -4.00 17.49
N ILE A 168 6.26 -3.20 18.45
CA ILE A 168 5.94 -3.34 19.89
C ILE A 168 4.56 -2.75 20.17
N SER A 169 4.27 -1.52 19.72
CA SER A 169 3.05 -0.78 20.09
C SER A 169 1.76 -1.41 19.57
N ASN A 170 1.83 -2.29 18.58
CA ASN A 170 0.66 -3.00 18.05
C ASN A 170 0.56 -4.44 18.55
N ASN A 171 1.56 -4.93 19.28
CA ASN A 171 1.58 -6.28 19.82
C ASN A 171 1.48 -6.22 21.36
N LYS A 172 0.34 -6.65 21.90
CA LYS A 172 0.08 -6.61 23.35
C LYS A 172 1.03 -7.48 24.15
N LEU A 173 1.51 -8.59 23.57
CA LEU A 173 2.50 -9.45 24.21
C LEU A 173 3.84 -8.73 24.29
N LEU A 174 4.30 -8.12 23.20
CA LEU A 174 5.52 -7.32 23.21
C LEU A 174 5.40 -6.13 24.17
N GLN A 175 4.25 -5.45 24.22
CA GLN A 175 3.98 -4.41 25.22
C GLN A 175 4.07 -4.94 26.65
N LYS A 176 3.47 -6.10 26.94
CA LYS A 176 3.52 -6.71 28.27
C LYS A 176 4.96 -7.06 28.63
N LEU A 177 5.69 -7.76 27.77
CA LEU A 177 7.07 -8.17 28.01
C LEU A 177 8.00 -6.97 28.23
N VAL A 178 7.82 -5.89 27.47
CA VAL A 178 8.55 -4.64 27.70
C VAL A 178 8.12 -3.97 29.01
N ALA A 179 6.82 -3.95 29.33
CA ALA A 179 6.31 -3.30 30.53
C ALA A 179 6.60 -4.06 31.84
N THR A 180 6.86 -5.37 31.77
CA THR A 180 7.23 -6.21 32.91
C THR A 180 8.73 -6.40 33.08
N ASP A 181 9.56 -5.63 32.34
CA ASP A 181 11.02 -5.80 32.28
C ASP A 181 11.44 -7.24 31.92
N GLN A 182 10.60 -7.93 31.15
CA GLN A 182 10.85 -9.27 30.60
C GLN A 182 11.27 -9.18 29.13
N SER A 183 11.89 -8.07 28.71
CA SER A 183 12.39 -7.89 27.34
C SER A 183 13.43 -8.93 26.96
N ASP A 184 14.10 -9.56 27.93
CA ASP A 184 15.07 -10.63 27.69
C ASP A 184 14.43 -11.91 27.15
N LEU A 185 13.10 -12.06 27.31
CA LEU A 185 12.32 -13.14 26.67
C LEU A 185 11.96 -12.83 25.22
N LEU A 186 12.24 -11.60 24.74
CA LEU A 186 12.03 -11.22 23.36
C LEU A 186 13.17 -11.75 22.50
N THR A 187 12.94 -12.90 21.89
CA THR A 187 13.67 -13.30 20.69
C THR A 187 13.21 -12.42 19.53
N PRO A 188 14.12 -11.68 18.86
CA PRO A 188 13.77 -10.97 17.64
C PRO A 188 13.11 -11.92 16.64
N THR A 189 12.15 -11.43 15.87
CA THR A 189 11.58 -12.19 14.76
C THR A 189 12.66 -12.39 13.71
N LEU A 190 13.32 -13.56 13.73
CA LEU A 190 14.45 -13.87 12.85
C LEU A 190 14.01 -14.27 11.44
N ASN A 191 12.72 -14.63 11.27
CA ASN A 191 12.23 -15.14 10.00
C ASN A 191 11.50 -14.05 9.20
N TYR A 192 11.99 -13.82 7.99
CA TYR A 192 11.49 -12.77 7.09
C TYR A 192 11.69 -13.19 5.64
N ILE A 193 11.01 -12.48 4.74
CA ILE A 193 11.17 -12.61 3.30
C ILE A 193 11.85 -11.34 2.79
N THR A 194 12.79 -11.47 1.88
CA THR A 194 13.36 -10.36 1.09
C THR A 194 12.96 -10.49 -0.37
N PHE A 195 12.84 -9.39 -1.09
CA PHE A 195 12.55 -9.42 -2.52
C PHE A 195 13.13 -8.22 -3.26
N ASP A 196 13.31 -8.38 -4.56
CA ASP A 196 13.77 -7.33 -5.47
C ASP A 196 13.26 -7.58 -6.90
N PHE A 197 13.02 -6.50 -7.65
CA PHE A 197 12.67 -6.56 -9.07
C PHE A 197 13.86 -6.17 -9.94
N GLU A 198 14.12 -6.94 -10.98
CA GLU A 198 14.90 -6.45 -12.12
C GLU A 198 13.95 -5.73 -13.07
N THR A 199 14.31 -4.52 -13.50
CA THR A 199 13.46 -3.68 -14.35
C THR A 199 14.24 -3.11 -15.52
N VAL A 200 13.56 -2.90 -16.65
CA VAL A 200 14.12 -2.20 -17.81
C VAL A 200 13.50 -0.82 -17.94
N GLU A 201 14.34 0.19 -18.18
CA GLU A 201 13.91 1.54 -18.49
C GLU A 201 13.41 1.63 -19.93
N ASN A 202 12.12 1.92 -20.09
CA ASN A 202 11.58 2.42 -21.35
C ASN A 202 11.63 3.95 -21.33
N ILE A 203 12.53 4.51 -22.12
CA ILE A 203 12.63 5.96 -22.33
C ILE A 203 11.51 6.37 -23.29
N VAL A 204 10.47 7.01 -22.75
CA VAL A 204 9.29 7.40 -23.54
C VAL A 204 9.44 8.81 -24.17
N ASN A 205 10.38 9.66 -23.73
CA ASN A 205 10.68 10.96 -24.39
C ASN A 205 12.05 11.56 -24.00
N GLU A 206 12.81 12.07 -24.99
CA GLU A 206 14.16 12.68 -24.83
C GLU A 206 14.16 14.08 -24.17
N GLY A 207 12.99 14.68 -23.91
CA GLY A 207 12.89 16.09 -23.45
C GLY A 207 12.62 16.29 -21.95
N ASN A 208 12.05 15.29 -21.26
CA ASN A 208 11.82 15.28 -19.82
C ASN A 208 11.89 13.81 -19.38
N ILE A 209 12.98 13.43 -18.72
CA ILE A 209 13.29 12.03 -18.39
C ILE A 209 12.29 11.51 -17.36
N ILE A 210 11.18 10.94 -17.85
CA ILE A 210 10.29 10.07 -17.09
C ILE A 210 10.49 8.68 -17.70
N ALA A 211 11.44 7.91 -17.17
CA ALA A 211 11.62 6.52 -17.56
C ALA A 211 10.46 5.69 -17.01
N GLN A 212 9.78 4.95 -17.88
CA GLN A 212 8.77 3.97 -17.46
C GLN A 212 9.48 2.63 -17.25
N LEU A 213 9.50 2.13 -16.01
CA LEU A 213 10.13 0.84 -15.70
C LEU A 213 9.15 -0.31 -15.97
N GLU A 214 9.59 -1.30 -16.74
CA GLU A 214 8.89 -2.56 -16.93
C GLU A 214 9.63 -3.68 -16.18
N PRO A 215 8.93 -4.53 -15.41
CA PRO A 215 9.57 -5.60 -14.66
C PRO A 215 9.97 -6.75 -15.58
N LEU A 216 11.22 -7.19 -15.47
CA LEU A 216 11.78 -8.33 -16.21
C LEU A 216 11.77 -9.61 -15.39
N SER A 217 12.12 -9.50 -14.11
CA SER A 217 12.11 -10.64 -13.18
C SER A 217 11.90 -10.17 -11.75
N ILE A 218 11.49 -11.10 -10.90
CA ILE A 218 11.43 -10.92 -9.46
C ILE A 218 12.17 -12.07 -8.77
N ALA A 219 13.02 -11.71 -7.83
CA ALA A 219 13.69 -12.64 -6.94
C ALA A 219 13.21 -12.42 -5.52
N SER A 220 13.09 -13.49 -4.74
CA SER A 220 12.88 -13.39 -3.31
C SER A 220 13.64 -14.46 -2.54
N ALA A 221 13.96 -14.16 -1.28
CA ALA A 221 14.61 -15.10 -0.38
C ALA A 221 13.93 -15.06 0.98
N ALA A 222 13.46 -16.23 1.43
CA ALA A 222 12.94 -16.40 2.79
C ALA A 222 14.02 -16.96 3.69
N THR A 223 14.23 -16.29 4.81
CA THR A 223 15.13 -16.74 5.88
C THR A 223 14.26 -17.34 6.98
N ILE A 224 14.47 -18.61 7.28
CA ILE A 224 13.78 -19.32 8.36
C ILE A 224 14.84 -20.04 9.19
N ASN A 225 15.01 -19.63 10.45
CA ASN A 225 15.98 -20.20 11.40
C ASN A 225 17.37 -20.32 10.76
N ASP A 226 17.85 -19.22 10.17
CA ASP A 226 19.13 -19.09 9.43
C ASP A 226 19.25 -19.93 8.15
N GLN A 227 18.21 -20.64 7.73
CA GLN A 227 18.15 -21.30 6.44
C GLN A 227 17.49 -20.40 5.39
N VAL A 228 18.16 -20.25 4.25
CA VAL A 228 17.68 -19.40 3.15
C VAL A 228 17.09 -20.27 2.04
N THR A 229 15.85 -19.97 1.65
CA THR A 229 15.21 -20.53 0.45
C THR A 229 14.91 -19.42 -0.54
N THR A 230 15.30 -19.59 -1.79
CA THR A 230 15.15 -18.58 -2.85
C THR A 230 14.05 -18.94 -3.83
N LEU A 231 13.38 -17.92 -4.36
CA LEU A 231 12.43 -17.99 -5.46
C LEU A 231 12.88 -17.03 -6.57
N TYR A 232 12.67 -17.43 -7.82
CA TYR A 232 12.99 -16.60 -8.99
C TYR A 232 11.93 -16.80 -10.07
N PHE A 233 11.41 -15.69 -10.57
CA PHE A 233 10.41 -15.66 -11.64
C PHE A 233 10.82 -14.62 -12.68
N ASP A 234 10.63 -14.95 -13.95
CA ASP A 234 11.13 -14.16 -15.08
C ASP A 234 10.07 -14.09 -16.17
N LEU A 235 9.96 -12.92 -16.79
CA LEU A 235 9.07 -12.62 -17.91
C LEU A 235 9.23 -13.61 -19.08
N ARG A 236 10.42 -14.15 -19.31
CA ARG A 236 10.72 -15.17 -20.32
C ARG A 236 9.96 -16.48 -20.08
N ASN A 237 9.57 -16.76 -18.84
CA ASN A 237 8.82 -17.96 -18.47
C ASN A 237 7.30 -17.78 -18.54
N GLY A 238 6.82 -16.54 -18.77
CA GLY A 238 5.40 -16.20 -18.84
C GLY A 238 5.13 -14.76 -18.43
N THR A 239 4.11 -14.13 -19.02
CA THR A 239 3.73 -12.75 -18.67
C THR A 239 3.06 -12.63 -17.29
N ASP A 240 2.62 -13.76 -16.73
CA ASP A 240 2.00 -13.90 -15.41
C ASP A 240 3.00 -14.22 -14.29
N PHE A 241 4.31 -14.00 -14.54
CA PHE A 241 5.37 -14.32 -13.58
C PHE A 241 5.21 -13.60 -12.22
N ILE A 242 4.61 -12.40 -12.19
CA ILE A 242 4.34 -11.67 -10.95
C ILE A 242 3.17 -12.31 -10.18
N GLU A 243 2.11 -12.71 -10.87
CA GLU A 243 1.02 -13.49 -10.26
C GLU A 243 1.52 -14.80 -9.67
N GLN A 244 2.35 -15.54 -10.42
CA GLN A 244 2.96 -16.79 -9.95
C GLN A 244 3.82 -16.55 -8.70
N TRP A 245 4.63 -15.49 -8.71
CA TRP A 245 5.43 -15.10 -7.56
C TRP A 245 4.56 -14.73 -6.35
N ILE A 246 3.49 -13.94 -6.52
CA ILE A 246 2.58 -13.57 -5.42
C ILE A 246 1.96 -14.83 -4.80
N SER A 247 1.51 -15.79 -5.61
CA SER A 247 0.98 -17.05 -5.08
C SER A 247 2.02 -17.81 -4.26
N GLN A 248 3.26 -17.93 -4.75
CA GLN A 248 4.33 -18.60 -4.01
C GLN A 248 4.80 -17.80 -2.78
N LEU A 249 4.71 -16.47 -2.81
CA LEU A 249 5.02 -15.61 -1.69
C LEU A 249 4.13 -15.93 -0.48
N PHE A 250 2.83 -16.13 -0.69
CA PHE A 250 1.92 -16.50 0.39
C PHE A 250 2.23 -17.91 0.95
N GLU A 251 2.57 -18.88 0.09
CA GLU A 251 2.96 -20.24 0.53
C GLU A 251 4.24 -20.23 1.37
N VAL A 252 5.23 -19.41 0.98
CA VAL A 252 6.45 -19.22 1.77
C VAL A 252 6.16 -18.45 3.06
N ALA A 253 5.26 -17.47 3.02
CA ALA A 253 4.87 -16.69 4.18
C ALA A 253 4.15 -17.53 5.25
N ILE A 254 3.43 -18.60 4.88
CA ILE A 254 2.90 -19.58 5.84
C ILE A 254 4.04 -20.14 6.70
N LYS A 255 5.10 -20.67 6.05
CA LYS A 255 6.24 -21.29 6.74
C LYS A 255 6.98 -20.29 7.63
N VAL A 256 7.17 -19.06 7.12
CA VAL A 256 7.78 -17.97 7.90
C VAL A 256 6.92 -17.62 9.11
N ASN A 257 5.59 -17.54 8.94
CA ASN A 257 4.66 -17.27 10.03
C ASN A 257 4.70 -18.38 11.09
N GLU A 258 4.60 -19.64 10.69
CA GLU A 258 4.67 -20.81 11.59
C GLU A 258 5.95 -20.80 12.42
N ALA A 259 7.10 -20.58 11.79
CA ALA A 259 8.38 -20.47 12.48
C ALA A 259 8.40 -19.27 13.45
N ASN A 260 7.86 -18.12 13.02
CA ASN A 260 7.75 -16.95 13.89
C ASN A 260 6.84 -17.20 15.10
N GLN A 261 5.70 -17.87 14.93
CA GLN A 261 4.81 -18.22 16.04
C GLN A 261 5.47 -19.20 17.02
N SER A 262 6.25 -20.16 16.52
CA SER A 262 6.96 -21.13 17.38
C SER A 262 8.03 -20.50 18.28
N ASN A 263 8.53 -19.32 17.88
CA ASN A 263 9.51 -18.54 18.65
C ASN A 263 8.86 -17.62 19.69
N ILE A 264 7.53 -17.52 19.72
CA ILE A 264 6.82 -16.73 20.72
C ILE A 264 6.75 -17.54 22.03
N PRO A 265 7.31 -17.03 23.14
CA PRO A 265 7.23 -17.72 24.43
C PRO A 265 5.76 -17.86 24.86
N ASP A 266 5.42 -19.02 25.44
CA ASP A 266 4.09 -19.31 25.96
C ASP A 266 3.83 -18.45 27.22
N VAL A 267 3.32 -17.24 27.00
CA VAL A 267 3.04 -16.28 28.08
C VAL A 267 1.54 -16.28 28.34
N THR A 268 1.14 -16.89 29.45
CA THR A 268 -0.23 -16.77 29.96
C THR A 268 -0.51 -15.32 30.34
N ILE A 269 -1.44 -14.68 29.62
CA ILE A 269 -1.97 -13.37 30.00
C ILE A 269 -3.18 -13.62 30.92
N GLU A 270 -2.92 -13.81 32.21
CA GLU A 270 -3.99 -13.73 33.22
C GLU A 270 -4.40 -12.27 33.40
N ASP A 271 -5.46 -11.87 32.70
CA ASP A 271 -6.07 -10.56 32.92
C ASP A 271 -7.52 -10.80 33.36
N LYS A 272 -7.76 -10.58 34.65
CA LYS A 272 -9.00 -10.94 35.38
C LYS A 272 -10.24 -10.19 34.90
N HIS A 273 -10.09 -9.27 33.93
CA HIS A 273 -11.20 -8.54 33.31
C HIS A 273 -11.58 -9.04 31.90
N GLN A 274 -10.97 -10.14 31.40
CA GLN A 274 -11.09 -10.55 30.00
C GLN A 274 -12.24 -11.52 29.66
N HIS A 275 -13.13 -11.85 30.60
CA HIS A 275 -14.19 -12.85 30.35
C HIS A 275 -15.43 -12.35 29.57
N GLN A 276 -15.45 -11.15 28.99
CA GLN A 276 -16.65 -10.67 28.27
C GLN A 276 -16.43 -10.18 26.84
N HIS A 277 -15.19 -9.98 26.39
CA HIS A 277 -14.91 -9.78 24.97
C HIS A 277 -13.60 -10.50 24.66
N GLY A 278 -13.71 -11.63 23.94
CA GLY A 278 -12.56 -12.41 23.50
C GLY A 278 -11.47 -11.49 22.98
N VAL A 279 -10.24 -11.74 23.43
CA VAL A 279 -9.03 -11.05 23.01
C VAL A 279 -9.14 -10.76 21.52
N MET A 280 -9.16 -9.48 21.13
CA MET A 280 -9.00 -9.12 19.72
C MET A 280 -7.72 -9.77 19.23
N SER A 281 -7.90 -10.82 18.42
CA SER A 281 -6.89 -11.62 17.77
C SER A 281 -5.94 -10.68 17.04
N TYR A 282 -4.70 -10.57 17.52
CA TYR A 282 -3.64 -9.93 16.73
C TYR A 282 -3.43 -10.83 15.52
N LYS A 283 -3.82 -10.35 14.33
CA LYS A 283 -3.51 -11.05 13.09
C LYS A 283 -1.99 -11.01 12.89
N PRO A 284 -1.27 -12.16 12.87
CA PRO A 284 0.17 -12.18 12.68
C PRO A 284 0.58 -11.44 11.42
N GLN A 285 1.78 -10.87 11.41
CA GLN A 285 2.29 -10.13 10.25
C GLN A 285 3.68 -10.65 9.87
N VAL A 286 3.80 -11.12 8.64
CA VAL A 286 5.05 -11.61 8.05
C VAL A 286 5.74 -10.46 7.34
N SER A 287 6.99 -10.17 7.73
CA SER A 287 7.78 -9.10 7.11
C SER A 287 8.28 -9.51 5.73
N VAL A 288 7.98 -8.69 4.73
CA VAL A 288 8.49 -8.78 3.35
C VAL A 288 9.30 -7.53 3.07
N ILE A 289 10.61 -7.68 2.94
CA ILE A 289 11.58 -6.57 2.97
C ILE A 289 12.14 -6.36 1.57
N GLY A 290 11.94 -5.17 1.01
CA GLY A 290 12.59 -4.78 -0.24
C GLY A 290 13.65 -3.70 0.00
N PHE A 291 14.43 -3.41 -1.04
CA PHE A 291 15.41 -2.32 -1.03
C PHE A 291 14.99 -1.24 -2.02
N ASN A 292 14.79 0.00 -1.54
CA ASN A 292 14.24 1.09 -2.36
C ASN A 292 12.83 0.77 -2.95
N SER A 293 12.12 -0.15 -2.30
CA SER A 293 10.91 -0.78 -2.82
C SER A 293 9.63 0.04 -2.59
N LYS A 294 9.69 1.03 -1.69
CA LYS A 294 8.53 1.82 -1.22
C LYS A 294 7.70 2.42 -2.32
N LYS A 295 8.39 2.96 -3.32
CA LYS A 295 7.76 3.61 -4.45
C LYS A 295 7.74 2.63 -5.61
N PHE A 296 8.89 2.16 -6.08
CA PHE A 296 8.97 1.46 -7.36
C PHE A 296 8.31 0.08 -7.31
N ASP A 297 8.84 -0.83 -6.51
CA ASP A 297 8.38 -2.23 -6.49
C ASP A 297 6.94 -2.37 -6.02
N MET A 298 6.54 -1.59 -5.02
CA MET A 298 5.15 -1.60 -4.55
C MET A 298 4.16 -1.18 -5.63
N ASN A 299 4.54 -0.25 -6.52
CA ASN A 299 3.68 0.15 -7.64
C ASN A 299 3.57 -0.95 -8.69
N LEU A 300 4.67 -1.67 -8.95
CA LEU A 300 4.66 -2.84 -9.84
C LEU A 300 3.74 -3.93 -9.29
N LEU A 301 3.74 -4.15 -7.97
CA LEU A 301 2.88 -5.12 -7.30
C LEU A 301 1.43 -4.67 -7.17
N LEU A 302 1.16 -3.37 -7.05
CA LEU A 302 -0.16 -2.84 -6.66
C LEU A 302 -1.28 -3.35 -7.57
N LYS A 303 -1.06 -3.34 -8.89
CA LYS A 303 -2.06 -3.80 -9.85
C LYS A 303 -2.43 -5.28 -9.64
N HIS A 304 -1.44 -6.11 -9.34
CA HIS A 304 -1.61 -7.54 -9.12
C HIS A 304 -2.21 -7.85 -7.75
N LEU A 305 -1.83 -7.09 -6.72
CA LEU A 305 -2.39 -7.21 -5.36
C LEU A 305 -3.87 -6.82 -5.33
N ILE A 306 -4.27 -5.75 -6.02
CA ILE A 306 -5.68 -5.35 -6.18
C ILE A 306 -6.46 -6.45 -6.92
N LYS A 307 -5.89 -7.02 -7.99
CA LYS A 307 -6.50 -8.12 -8.76
C LYS A 307 -6.70 -9.37 -7.89
N ASN A 308 -5.75 -9.66 -6.99
CA ASN A 308 -5.82 -10.80 -6.07
C ASN A 308 -6.72 -10.54 -4.84
N LYS A 309 -7.65 -9.58 -4.90
CA LYS A 309 -8.63 -9.28 -3.85
C LYS A 309 -8.00 -9.04 -2.46
N THR A 310 -6.76 -8.58 -2.43
CA THR A 310 -6.10 -8.24 -1.17
C THR A 310 -6.57 -6.89 -0.68
N LYS A 311 -6.73 -6.76 0.63
CA LYS A 311 -6.89 -5.47 1.28
C LYS A 311 -5.51 -4.87 1.53
N ILE A 312 -5.29 -3.68 1.00
CA ILE A 312 -4.00 -2.98 1.09
C ILE A 312 -4.16 -1.77 2.01
N GLN A 313 -3.27 -1.63 2.99
CA GLN A 313 -3.24 -0.50 3.93
C GLN A 313 -1.84 0.09 3.99
N TYR A 314 -1.72 1.37 3.66
CA TYR A 314 -0.46 2.11 3.81
C TYR A 314 -0.35 2.73 5.21
N MET A 315 0.85 2.69 5.79
CA MET A 315 1.18 3.50 6.95
C MET A 315 1.99 4.72 6.52
N GLY A 316 1.30 5.85 6.33
CA GLY A 316 1.83 7.05 5.68
C GLY A 316 0.99 7.42 4.45
N SER A 317 1.41 8.42 3.67
CA SER A 317 0.90 8.59 2.30
C SER A 317 1.58 7.58 1.37
N THR A 318 1.04 7.28 0.19
CA THR A 318 1.72 6.37 -0.77
C THR A 318 3.04 6.89 -1.29
N THR A 319 3.18 8.21 -1.37
CA THR A 319 4.45 8.86 -1.71
C THR A 319 5.51 8.77 -0.60
N GLN A 320 5.12 8.50 0.66
CA GLN A 320 6.01 8.45 1.82
C GLN A 320 5.71 7.26 2.75
N ALA A 321 5.17 6.16 2.20
CA ALA A 321 4.67 5.06 3.01
C ALA A 321 5.84 4.47 3.81
N LYS A 322 5.66 4.30 5.12
CA LYS A 322 6.65 3.64 5.98
C LYS A 322 6.59 2.12 5.85
N GLN A 323 5.39 1.60 5.65
CA GLN A 323 5.10 0.19 5.40
C GLN A 323 3.77 0.06 4.68
N THR A 324 3.60 -1.07 3.99
CA THR A 324 2.34 -1.46 3.33
C THR A 324 1.91 -2.81 3.88
N VAL A 325 0.71 -2.88 4.46
CA VAL A 325 0.12 -4.11 4.95
C VAL A 325 -0.84 -4.65 3.90
N VAL A 326 -0.65 -5.91 3.52
CA VAL A 326 -1.46 -6.63 2.54
C VAL A 326 -2.13 -7.78 3.26
N SER A 327 -3.46 -7.73 3.35
CA SER A 327 -4.29 -8.75 3.96
C SER A 327 -5.03 -9.52 2.87
N HIS A 328 -4.91 -10.84 2.88
CA HIS A 328 -5.72 -11.71 2.03
C HIS A 328 -6.70 -12.50 2.91
N GLN A 329 -7.89 -12.79 2.37
CA GLN A 329 -8.98 -13.39 3.14
C GLN A 329 -8.74 -14.87 3.47
N ASP A 330 -7.99 -15.57 2.62
CA ASP A 330 -7.71 -17.00 2.77
C ASP A 330 -6.59 -17.29 3.77
N TYR A 331 -5.93 -16.24 4.27
CA TYR A 331 -4.80 -16.38 5.20
C TYR A 331 -5.08 -15.66 6.52
N ASP A 332 -4.74 -16.33 7.61
CA ASP A 332 -4.89 -15.84 8.98
C ASP A 332 -3.76 -14.90 9.43
N PHE A 333 -2.82 -14.57 8.54
CA PHE A 333 -1.77 -13.56 8.70
C PHE A 333 -1.87 -12.46 7.63
N ASP A 334 -1.13 -11.37 7.82
CA ASP A 334 -0.92 -10.32 6.83
C ASP A 334 0.54 -10.31 6.36
N LEU A 335 0.77 -9.87 5.13
CA LEU A 335 2.10 -9.50 4.65
C LEU A 335 2.36 -8.04 4.98
N ARG A 336 3.54 -7.76 5.53
CA ARG A 336 3.99 -6.40 5.87
C ARG A 336 5.19 -6.07 5.00
N PHE A 337 4.94 -5.32 3.94
CA PHE A 337 5.98 -4.80 3.05
C PHE A 337 6.70 -3.62 3.69
N ILE A 338 8.02 -3.72 3.76
CA ILE A 338 8.90 -2.74 4.38
C ILE A 338 10.05 -2.44 3.41
N ASP A 339 10.38 -1.16 3.24
CA ASP A 339 11.61 -0.78 2.56
C ASP A 339 12.70 -0.46 3.58
N ILE A 340 13.78 -1.23 3.48
CA ILE A 340 14.91 -1.14 4.38
C ILE A 340 15.57 0.25 4.33
N LEU A 341 15.53 0.97 3.20
CA LEU A 341 16.13 2.31 3.09
C LEU A 341 15.54 3.30 4.07
N SER A 342 14.30 3.10 4.51
CA SER A 342 13.69 4.00 5.48
C SER A 342 14.07 3.77 6.94
N PHE A 343 14.85 2.73 7.19
CA PHE A 343 15.49 2.45 8.47
C PHE A 343 16.99 2.75 8.41
N ILE A 344 17.50 3.13 7.24
CA ILE A 344 18.89 3.47 7.00
C ILE A 344 19.02 5.01 7.01
N PRO A 345 20.05 5.59 7.66
CA PRO A 345 20.25 7.03 7.62
C PRO A 345 20.49 7.53 6.19
N PRO A 346 19.99 8.72 5.82
CA PRO A 346 20.16 9.28 4.48
C PRO A 346 21.63 9.29 4.06
N ASN A 347 21.89 8.99 2.79
CA ASN A 347 23.22 8.85 2.16
C ASN A 347 24.01 7.58 2.49
N ASN A 348 23.43 6.60 3.19
CA ASN A 348 24.02 5.26 3.24
C ASN A 348 23.49 4.38 2.10
N THR A 349 24.42 3.79 1.35
CA THR A 349 24.14 2.80 0.32
C THR A 349 23.86 1.43 0.95
N LEU A 350 23.22 0.53 0.19
CA LEU A 350 23.07 -0.88 0.58
C LEU A 350 24.41 -1.49 1.00
N LYS A 351 25.44 -1.22 0.22
CA LYS A 351 26.81 -1.68 0.47
C LYS A 351 27.31 -1.25 1.85
N GLN A 352 27.17 0.03 2.20
CA GLN A 352 27.59 0.56 3.50
C GLN A 352 26.75 0.00 4.66
N PHE A 353 25.46 -0.22 4.44
CA PHE A 353 24.60 -0.87 5.44
C PHE A 353 25.07 -2.29 5.71
N VAL A 354 25.33 -3.06 4.66
CA VAL A 354 25.79 -4.44 4.77
C VAL A 354 27.20 -4.53 5.37
N GLU A 355 28.12 -3.62 5.02
CA GLU A 355 29.45 -3.55 5.63
C GLU A 355 29.40 -3.23 7.13
N LYS A 356 28.42 -2.43 7.56
CA LYS A 356 28.31 -1.94 8.94
C LYS A 356 27.50 -2.85 9.86
N PHE A 357 26.49 -3.52 9.32
CA PHE A 357 25.53 -4.33 10.08
C PHE A 357 25.53 -5.82 9.67
N GLY A 358 26.32 -6.19 8.66
CA GLY A 358 26.59 -7.58 8.34
C GLY A 358 27.31 -8.28 9.50
N THR A 359 26.89 -9.50 9.81
CA THR A 359 27.60 -10.36 10.78
C THR A 359 29.01 -10.68 10.28
N LYS A 360 29.95 -10.95 11.20
CA LYS A 360 31.35 -11.31 10.89
C LYS A 360 31.48 -12.56 10.00
N ASP A 361 30.44 -13.38 9.99
CA ASP A 361 30.35 -14.64 9.25
C ASP A 361 29.71 -14.44 7.87
N GLY A 362 29.32 -13.19 7.58
CA GLY A 362 28.72 -12.80 6.32
C GLY A 362 27.31 -13.36 6.12
N SER A 363 26.52 -13.68 7.16
CA SER A 363 25.19 -14.28 6.98
C SER A 363 24.12 -13.26 6.54
N ILE A 364 24.08 -12.06 7.12
CA ILE A 364 23.23 -10.96 6.62
C ILE A 364 23.74 -10.49 5.26
N GLN A 365 25.06 -10.47 5.11
CA GLN A 365 25.73 -10.16 3.86
C GLN A 365 25.33 -11.21 2.81
N SER A 366 25.42 -12.51 3.05
CA SER A 366 25.02 -13.57 2.14
C SER A 366 23.52 -13.66 1.95
N THR A 367 22.67 -13.33 2.92
CA THR A 367 21.22 -13.43 2.72
C THR A 367 20.69 -12.26 1.88
N ILE A 368 21.14 -11.03 2.15
CA ILE A 368 20.77 -9.86 1.35
C ILE A 368 21.52 -9.86 0.02
N ILE A 369 22.82 -10.16 0.03
CA ILE A 369 23.66 -10.18 -1.17
C ILE A 369 23.46 -11.47 -1.99
N SER A 370 23.34 -12.70 -1.44
CA SER A 370 23.05 -13.90 -2.27
C SER A 370 21.61 -13.90 -2.80
N GLY A 371 20.68 -13.23 -2.13
CA GLY A 371 19.35 -12.95 -2.68
C GLY A 371 19.38 -11.94 -3.84
N MET A 372 20.42 -11.10 -3.92
CA MET A 372 20.61 -10.04 -4.93
C MET A 372 21.73 -10.32 -5.95
N GLN A 373 22.63 -11.29 -5.71
CA GLN A 373 23.77 -11.66 -6.57
C GLN A 373 23.53 -12.93 -7.39
N HIS A 374 22.38 -13.58 -7.21
CA HIS A 374 21.91 -14.66 -8.10
C HIS A 374 20.78 -14.22 -9.04
N VAL A 375 20.68 -12.91 -9.29
CA VAL A 375 19.89 -12.31 -10.38
C VAL A 375 20.83 -11.90 -11.52
#